data_AF-E1LLF3-F1
#
_entry.id   AF-E1LLF3-F1
#
_cell.length_a   1.000
_cell.length_b   1.000
_cell.length_c   1.000
_cell.angle_alpha   90.00
_cell.angle_beta   90.00
_cell.angle_gamma   90.00
#
_symmetry.space_group_name_H-M   'P 1'
#
loop_
_entity.id
_entity.type
_entity.pdbx_description
1 polymer ?
#
loop_
_entity_poly.entity_id
_entity_poly.type
_entity_poly.pdbx_seq_one_letter_code
_entity_poly.pdbx_strand_id
1 'polypeptide(L)'
;MEKFKKLKRSNYISGKFYSDRDDYIEYISKKYNIPKNEVLENDELVIELTQNWFKQGQVGCGFAQYMAGDADKFGWRFIVEKESEYTKSSISKLYGRINEHLQASGDEVLSILFPNIDSDVRFAELIQSLVEYTPFFIENTQEYSEELILLSLRLDISGNKNNSWIMALGPFSNFPATRQCPITQIVIRLKVKDTGRMYHKAKNVSDAHNADMPVDMIEPRKQDALWELSFKNTERVLGHKPDNLSAAKYTCPIPKKIYKNLFKG
;
A
#
# COMPACT_ATOMS: atom_id res chain seq x y z
N MET A 1 5.56 8.33 34.25
CA MET A 1 5.51 7.82 32.85
C MET A 1 5.03 6.39 32.90
N GLU A 2 3.75 6.15 32.62
CA GLU A 2 3.19 4.80 32.58
C GLU A 2 3.97 3.93 31.58
N LYS A 3 4.30 2.70 31.99
CA LYS A 3 4.87 1.69 31.10
C LYS A 3 3.83 1.41 30.02
N PHE A 4 4.07 1.93 28.83
CA PHE A 4 3.26 1.69 27.65
C PHE A 4 2.95 0.20 27.48
N LYS A 5 1.67 -0.17 27.51
CA LYS A 5 1.23 -1.54 27.22
C LYS A 5 1.66 -1.89 25.79
N LYS A 6 2.33 -3.03 25.65
CA LYS A 6 2.77 -3.59 24.36
C LYS A 6 1.56 -3.71 23.42
N LEU A 7 1.74 -3.34 22.15
CA LEU A 7 0.75 -3.53 21.09
C LEU A 7 0.19 -4.98 21.15
N LYS A 8 -1.14 -5.09 21.26
CA LYS A 8 -1.85 -6.37 21.29
C LYS A 8 -1.74 -7.07 19.94
N ARG A 9 -1.85 -8.40 19.93
CA ARG A 9 -1.80 -9.23 18.72
C ARG A 9 -2.97 -10.22 18.74
N SER A 10 -4.12 -9.79 18.25
CA SER A 10 -5.40 -10.52 18.28
C SER A 10 -5.51 -11.63 17.23
N ASN A 11 -4.78 -11.54 16.13
CA ASN A 11 -4.99 -12.39 14.95
C ASN A 11 -3.93 -13.50 14.86
N TYR A 12 -4.32 -14.76 14.71
CA TYR A 12 -3.38 -15.89 14.63
C TYR A 12 -3.27 -16.42 13.21
N ILE A 13 -2.09 -16.28 12.61
CA ILE A 13 -1.79 -16.75 11.25
C ILE A 13 -0.53 -17.61 11.29
N SER A 14 -0.64 -18.84 10.80
CA SER A 14 0.52 -19.72 10.52
C SER A 14 1.51 -19.85 11.69
N GLY A 15 1.00 -20.04 12.90
CA GLY A 15 1.85 -20.23 14.07
C GLY A 15 2.24 -18.94 14.80
N LYS A 16 1.77 -17.76 14.37
CA LYS A 16 2.14 -16.48 14.98
C LYS A 16 0.96 -15.53 15.13
N PHE A 17 1.03 -14.73 16.19
CA PHE A 17 0.09 -13.65 16.43
C PHE A 17 0.53 -12.36 15.72
N TYR A 18 -0.43 -11.75 15.03
CA TYR A 18 -0.39 -10.46 14.36
C TYR A 18 -1.44 -9.54 14.97
N SER A 19 -1.28 -8.25 14.75
CA SER A 19 -2.22 -7.23 15.22
C SER A 19 -3.20 -6.94 14.10
N ASP A 20 -4.46 -6.65 14.43
CA ASP A 20 -5.45 -6.16 13.47
C ASP A 20 -5.59 -4.63 13.51
N ARG A 21 -6.56 -4.09 12.76
CA ARG A 21 -6.85 -2.66 12.75
C ARG A 21 -7.20 -2.11 14.12
N ASP A 22 -8.03 -2.83 14.88
CA ASP A 22 -8.54 -2.39 16.18
C ASP A 22 -7.44 -2.38 17.24
N ASP A 23 -6.54 -3.36 17.21
CA ASP A 23 -5.34 -3.41 18.06
C ASP A 23 -4.48 -2.16 17.88
N TYR A 24 -4.30 -1.70 16.64
CA TYR A 24 -3.53 -0.49 16.32
C TYR A 24 -4.24 0.80 16.71
N ILE A 25 -5.53 0.92 16.40
CA ILE A 25 -6.34 2.08 16.79
C ILE A 25 -6.36 2.20 18.32
N GLU A 26 -6.54 1.08 19.03
CA GLU A 26 -6.52 1.07 20.50
C GLU A 26 -5.15 1.44 21.06
N TYR A 27 -4.08 0.95 20.44
CA TYR A 27 -2.72 1.31 20.84
C TYR A 27 -2.46 2.81 20.70
N ILE A 28 -2.80 3.42 19.56
CA ILE A 28 -2.61 4.86 19.31
C ILE A 28 -3.54 5.71 20.20
N SER A 29 -4.80 5.32 20.34
CA SER A 29 -5.77 5.97 21.23
C SER A 29 -5.27 6.03 22.67
N LYS A 30 -4.79 4.90 23.22
CA LYS A 30 -4.16 4.85 24.55
C LYS A 30 -2.86 5.64 24.59
N LYS A 31 -2.10 5.66 23.49
CA LYS A 31 -0.81 6.35 23.44
C LYS A 31 -0.91 7.85 23.63
N TYR A 32 -1.90 8.44 22.97
CA TYR A 32 -2.09 9.88 22.98
C TYR A 32 -3.22 10.33 23.90
N ASN A 33 -3.85 9.40 24.63
CA ASN A 33 -5.01 9.65 25.47
C ASN A 33 -6.15 10.36 24.71
N ILE A 34 -6.46 9.85 23.53
CA ILE A 34 -7.55 10.35 22.67
C ILE A 34 -8.61 9.27 22.43
N PRO A 35 -9.87 9.63 22.15
CA PRO A 35 -10.90 8.68 21.74
C PRO A 35 -10.52 7.91 20.47
N LYS A 36 -10.92 6.62 20.39
CA LYS A 36 -10.59 5.75 19.24
C LYS A 36 -11.08 6.32 17.90
N ASN A 37 -12.26 6.95 17.88
CA ASN A 37 -12.83 7.58 16.70
C ASN A 37 -12.00 8.78 16.21
N GLU A 38 -11.29 9.47 17.09
CA GLU A 38 -10.45 10.63 16.73
C GLU A 38 -9.10 10.23 16.13
N VAL A 39 -8.67 8.96 16.29
CA VAL A 39 -7.40 8.46 15.71
C VAL A 39 -7.39 8.61 14.19
N LEU A 40 -8.52 8.32 13.54
CA LEU A 40 -8.64 8.39 12.08
C LEU A 40 -8.91 9.83 11.57
N GLU A 41 -9.33 10.72 12.46
CA GLU A 41 -9.56 12.14 12.18
C GLU A 41 -8.28 12.98 12.27
N ASN A 42 -7.19 12.43 12.78
CA ASN A 42 -5.91 13.12 12.86
C ASN A 42 -4.90 12.56 11.83
N ASP A 43 -4.45 13.42 10.91
CA ASP A 43 -3.56 13.03 9.81
C ASP A 43 -2.23 12.44 10.30
N GLU A 44 -1.61 13.06 11.32
CA GLU A 44 -0.34 12.61 11.88
C GLU A 44 -0.46 11.23 12.50
N LEU A 45 -1.59 10.97 13.18
CA LEU A 45 -1.86 9.68 13.80
C LEU A 45 -2.18 8.59 12.78
N VAL A 46 -2.88 8.93 11.70
CA VAL A 46 -3.11 8.02 10.56
C VAL A 46 -1.79 7.61 9.90
N ILE A 47 -0.87 8.57 9.73
CA ILE A 47 0.47 8.32 9.20
C ILE A 47 1.28 7.45 10.16
N GLU A 48 1.33 7.80 11.45
CA GLU A 48 2.06 7.04 12.46
C GLU A 48 1.54 5.60 12.56
N LEU A 49 0.21 5.42 12.58
CA LEU A 49 -0.43 4.12 12.62
C LEU A 49 0.02 3.27 11.43
N THR A 50 0.01 3.86 10.23
CA THR A 50 0.44 3.20 8.99
C THR A 50 1.92 2.83 9.01
N GLN A 51 2.79 3.75 9.42
CA GLN A 51 4.23 3.50 9.54
C GLN A 51 4.52 2.40 10.56
N ASN A 52 3.86 2.42 11.72
CA ASN A 52 4.00 1.36 12.71
C ASN A 52 3.53 0.01 12.16
N TRP A 53 2.44 -0.05 11.39
CA TRP A 53 1.98 -1.27 10.71
C TRP A 53 3.09 -1.91 9.86
N PHE A 54 3.72 -1.12 8.98
CA PHE A 54 4.83 -1.58 8.16
C PHE A 54 6.06 -1.96 9.00
N LYS A 55 6.45 -1.13 9.97
CA LYS A 55 7.62 -1.34 10.84
C LYS A 55 7.53 -2.63 11.66
N GLN A 56 6.33 -3.06 12.03
CA GLN A 56 6.10 -4.33 12.71
C GLN A 56 6.08 -5.55 11.77
N GLY A 57 6.26 -5.34 10.45
CA GLY A 57 6.34 -6.40 9.44
C GLY A 57 5.00 -7.08 9.13
N GLN A 58 3.87 -6.37 9.33
CA GLN A 58 2.52 -6.93 9.17
C GLN A 58 2.22 -7.36 7.72
N VAL A 59 2.82 -6.67 6.73
CA VAL A 59 2.64 -6.97 5.29
C VAL A 59 3.64 -7.99 4.74
N GLY A 60 4.55 -8.48 5.57
CA GLY A 60 5.59 -9.45 5.18
C GLY A 60 6.76 -8.90 4.34
N CYS A 61 6.65 -7.71 3.74
CA CYS A 61 7.75 -7.10 2.97
C CYS A 61 8.86 -6.55 3.88
N GLY A 62 10.06 -7.12 3.80
CA GLY A 62 11.24 -6.68 4.55
C GLY A 62 11.71 -5.28 4.18
N PHE A 63 11.60 -4.89 2.90
CA PHE A 63 11.95 -3.53 2.46
C PHE A 63 11.02 -2.48 3.07
N ALA A 64 9.71 -2.69 2.97
CA ALA A 64 8.73 -1.80 3.59
C ALA A 64 8.93 -1.73 5.12
N GLN A 65 9.20 -2.87 5.76
CA GLN A 65 9.50 -2.91 7.19
C GLN A 65 10.73 -2.07 7.55
N TYR A 66 11.80 -2.19 6.76
CA TYR A 66 13.04 -1.48 6.98
C TYR A 66 12.89 0.04 6.74
N MET A 67 12.28 0.42 5.62
CA MET A 67 12.11 1.83 5.25
C MET A 67 11.10 2.56 6.14
N ALA A 68 10.06 1.89 6.63
CA ALA A 68 9.15 2.46 7.62
C ALA A 68 9.85 2.79 8.97
N GLY A 69 11.05 2.25 9.20
CA GLY A 69 11.88 2.62 10.35
C GLY A 69 12.45 4.04 10.27
N ASP A 70 12.59 4.60 9.05
CA ASP A 70 13.16 5.92 8.77
C ASP A 70 12.64 6.41 7.40
N ALA A 71 11.33 6.68 7.33
CA ALA A 71 10.63 6.96 6.07
C ALA A 71 11.21 8.17 5.33
N ASP A 72 11.59 9.22 6.07
CA ASP A 72 12.13 10.44 5.50
C ASP A 72 13.46 10.22 4.79
N LYS A 73 14.35 9.42 5.39
CA LYS A 73 15.64 9.06 4.78
C LYS A 73 15.47 8.39 3.43
N PHE A 74 14.41 7.60 3.24
CA PHE A 74 14.15 6.86 2.01
C PHE A 74 13.15 7.57 1.08
N GLY A 75 12.86 8.84 1.32
CA GLY A 75 11.94 9.60 0.47
C GLY A 75 10.51 9.04 0.44
N TRP A 76 10.08 8.37 1.51
CA TRP A 76 8.72 7.84 1.62
C TRP A 76 7.79 8.89 2.22
N ARG A 77 6.93 9.45 1.38
CA ARG A 77 5.96 10.50 1.72
C ARG A 77 4.56 9.96 1.88
N PHE A 78 3.74 10.72 2.61
CA PHE A 78 2.38 10.35 2.93
C PHE A 78 1.45 11.52 2.63
N ILE A 79 0.33 11.22 1.97
CA ILE A 79 -0.83 12.10 1.85
C ILE A 79 -1.97 11.44 2.60
N VAL A 80 -2.65 12.19 3.47
CA VAL A 80 -3.95 11.78 4.00
C VAL A 80 -5.03 12.46 3.15
N GLU A 81 -5.98 11.65 2.67
CA GLU A 81 -7.08 12.06 1.81
C GLU A 81 -8.41 11.63 2.44
N LYS A 82 -9.19 12.61 2.89
CA LYS A 82 -10.41 12.41 3.67
C LYS A 82 -11.68 12.75 2.90
N GLU A 83 -11.56 13.26 1.68
CA GLU A 83 -12.70 13.63 0.85
C GLU A 83 -13.68 12.45 0.71
N SER A 84 -14.96 12.74 0.95
CA SER A 84 -16.04 11.74 0.94
C SER A 84 -16.65 11.54 -0.45
N GLU A 85 -16.34 12.40 -1.42
CA GLU A 85 -16.88 12.30 -2.77
C GLU A 85 -15.76 12.29 -3.81
N TYR A 86 -15.78 11.33 -4.74
CA TYR A 86 -14.77 11.18 -5.79
C TYR A 86 -15.20 11.87 -7.09
N THR A 87 -15.55 13.15 -6.98
CA THR A 87 -15.88 13.98 -8.16
C THR A 87 -14.63 14.27 -8.99
N LYS A 88 -14.81 14.62 -10.27
CA LYS A 88 -13.70 15.06 -11.14
C LYS A 88 -12.83 16.14 -10.49
N SER A 89 -13.43 17.12 -9.81
CA SER A 89 -12.68 18.21 -9.16
C SER A 89 -11.81 17.70 -8.01
N SER A 90 -12.39 16.90 -7.10
CA SER A 90 -11.66 16.32 -5.96
C SER A 90 -10.50 15.42 -6.39
N ILE A 91 -10.73 14.54 -7.36
CA ILE A 91 -9.72 13.63 -7.89
C ILE A 91 -8.64 14.38 -8.67
N SER A 92 -8.99 15.43 -9.42
CA SER A 92 -8.01 16.29 -10.08
C SER A 92 -7.11 17.00 -9.06
N LYS A 93 -7.67 17.46 -7.94
CA LYS A 93 -6.92 18.09 -6.85
C LYS A 93 -5.96 17.10 -6.18
N LEU A 94 -6.43 15.87 -5.89
CA LEU A 94 -5.57 14.79 -5.39
C LEU A 94 -4.43 14.51 -6.37
N TYR A 95 -4.73 14.38 -7.66
CA TYR A 95 -3.71 14.14 -8.68
C TYR A 95 -2.71 15.30 -8.80
N GLY A 96 -3.14 16.54 -8.61
CA GLY A 96 -2.23 17.70 -8.52
C GLY A 96 -1.16 17.52 -7.44
N ARG A 97 -1.57 17.06 -6.25
CA ARG A 97 -0.63 16.74 -5.14
C ARG A 97 0.27 15.55 -5.47
N ILE A 98 -0.24 14.52 -6.16
CA ILE A 98 0.59 13.41 -6.66
C ILE A 98 1.66 13.94 -7.63
N ASN A 99 1.28 14.85 -8.52
CA ASN A 99 2.18 15.43 -9.51
C ASN A 99 3.30 16.27 -8.86
N GLU A 100 3.01 17.00 -7.78
CA GLU A 100 4.05 17.70 -7.00
C GLU A 100 5.15 16.74 -6.53
N HIS A 101 4.76 15.58 -5.99
CA HIS A 101 5.71 14.53 -5.57
C HIS A 101 6.42 13.85 -6.75
N LEU A 102 5.75 13.65 -7.88
CA LEU A 102 6.40 13.14 -9.10
C LEU A 102 7.53 14.07 -9.58
N GLN A 103 7.41 15.38 -9.38
CA GLN A 103 8.45 16.35 -9.75
C GLN A 103 9.52 16.56 -8.66
N ALA A 104 9.23 16.25 -7.40
CA ALA A 104 10.18 16.42 -6.29
C ALA A 104 11.36 15.43 -6.42
N SER A 105 12.60 15.92 -6.35
CA SER A 105 13.81 15.11 -6.59
C SER A 105 14.09 14.06 -5.51
N GLY A 106 13.69 14.31 -4.27
CA GLY A 106 13.97 13.45 -3.12
C GLY A 106 12.83 12.50 -2.72
N ASP A 107 11.70 12.54 -3.44
CA ASP A 107 10.55 11.71 -3.12
C ASP A 107 10.56 10.45 -3.99
N GLU A 108 10.59 9.31 -3.33
CA GLU A 108 10.78 8.02 -3.98
C GLU A 108 9.50 7.19 -3.94
N VAL A 109 8.76 7.25 -2.83
CA VAL A 109 7.53 6.50 -2.62
C VAL A 109 6.48 7.40 -2.02
N LEU A 110 5.26 7.34 -2.54
CA LEU A 110 4.10 8.06 -2.01
C LEU A 110 3.04 7.07 -1.58
N SER A 111 2.68 7.10 -0.29
CA SER A 111 1.48 6.45 0.23
C SER A 111 0.36 7.48 0.34
N ILE A 112 -0.78 7.22 -0.31
CA ILE A 112 -2.00 8.02 -0.17
C ILE A 112 -2.96 7.23 0.71
N LEU A 113 -3.28 7.78 1.87
CA LEU A 113 -4.04 7.14 2.94
C LEU A 113 -5.48 7.67 2.93
N PHE A 114 -6.45 6.77 2.83
CA PHE A 114 -7.87 7.06 2.78
C PHE A 114 -8.57 6.49 4.04
N PRO A 115 -8.55 7.19 5.18
CA PRO A 115 -9.11 6.68 6.43
C PRO A 115 -10.63 6.42 6.36
N ASN A 116 -11.33 7.09 5.44
CA ASN A 116 -12.79 7.03 5.28
C ASN A 116 -13.26 5.96 4.26
N ILE A 117 -12.34 5.17 3.69
CA ILE A 117 -12.69 4.05 2.82
C ILE A 117 -12.60 2.75 3.60
N ASP A 118 -13.74 2.15 3.91
CA ASP A 118 -13.87 0.94 4.71
C ASP A 118 -14.75 -0.16 4.06
N SER A 119 -15.23 0.08 2.84
CA SER A 119 -16.02 -0.90 2.08
C SER A 119 -15.49 -1.10 0.66
N ASP A 120 -15.73 -2.30 0.11
CA ASP A 120 -15.32 -2.67 -1.25
C ASP A 120 -15.92 -1.74 -2.31
N VAL A 121 -17.14 -1.25 -2.10
CA VAL A 121 -17.83 -0.33 -3.03
C VAL A 121 -17.08 0.99 -3.09
N ARG A 122 -16.79 1.60 -1.93
CA ARG A 122 -16.06 2.87 -1.84
C ARG A 122 -14.65 2.76 -2.40
N PHE A 123 -13.98 1.63 -2.17
CA PHE A 123 -12.68 1.37 -2.77
C PHE A 123 -12.78 1.26 -4.30
N ALA A 124 -13.77 0.53 -4.82
CA ALA A 124 -13.98 0.41 -6.26
C ALA A 124 -14.33 1.76 -6.93
N GLU A 125 -15.17 2.59 -6.29
CA GLU A 125 -15.46 3.96 -6.72
C GLU A 125 -14.18 4.80 -6.81
N LEU A 126 -13.32 4.77 -5.79
CA LEU A 126 -12.02 5.46 -5.84
C LEU A 126 -11.19 5.00 -7.06
N ILE A 127 -11.05 3.68 -7.27
CA ILE A 127 -10.27 3.15 -8.39
C ILE A 127 -10.87 3.59 -9.73
N GLN A 128 -12.19 3.55 -9.88
CA GLN A 128 -12.88 4.01 -11.09
C GLN A 128 -12.61 5.50 -11.33
N SER A 129 -12.81 6.35 -10.32
CA SER A 129 -12.64 7.80 -10.47
C SER A 129 -11.19 8.19 -10.73
N LEU A 130 -10.20 7.48 -10.16
CA LEU A 130 -8.79 7.65 -10.51
C LEU A 130 -8.58 7.37 -12.01
N VAL A 131 -9.10 6.26 -12.53
CA VAL A 131 -8.94 5.90 -13.96
C VAL A 131 -9.68 6.87 -14.88
N GLU A 132 -10.86 7.36 -14.48
CA GLU A 132 -11.67 8.25 -15.31
C GLU A 132 -11.13 9.68 -15.39
N TYR A 133 -10.61 10.20 -14.27
CA TYR A 133 -10.27 11.62 -14.14
C TYR A 133 -8.78 11.92 -14.11
N THR A 134 -7.92 10.90 -14.17
CA THR A 134 -6.45 11.07 -14.11
C THR A 134 -5.74 10.13 -15.09
N PRO A 135 -4.41 10.24 -15.25
CA PRO A 135 -3.62 9.32 -16.07
C PRO A 135 -3.44 7.90 -15.50
N PHE A 136 -4.08 7.56 -14.38
CA PHE A 136 -4.12 6.17 -13.92
C PHE A 136 -4.87 5.30 -14.93
N PHE A 137 -4.45 4.05 -15.10
CA PHE A 137 -5.12 3.14 -16.03
C PHE A 137 -5.08 1.68 -15.56
N ILE A 138 -6.03 0.89 -16.06
CA ILE A 138 -6.07 -0.56 -15.85
C ILE A 138 -5.35 -1.23 -17.02
N GLU A 139 -4.18 -1.79 -16.75
CA GLU A 139 -3.38 -2.52 -17.75
C GLU A 139 -3.98 -3.89 -18.08
N ASN A 140 -4.54 -4.56 -17.08
CA ASN A 140 -5.08 -5.90 -17.22
C ASN A 140 -6.17 -6.17 -16.17
N THR A 141 -7.11 -7.03 -16.54
CA THR A 141 -8.16 -7.55 -15.67
C THR A 141 -8.11 -9.07 -15.71
N GLN A 142 -8.08 -9.73 -14.54
CA GLN A 142 -8.11 -11.19 -14.45
C GLN A 142 -9.24 -11.64 -13.53
N GLU A 143 -9.98 -12.66 -13.95
CA GLU A 143 -10.86 -13.41 -13.05
C GLU A 143 -10.02 -14.36 -12.18
N TYR A 144 -10.09 -14.18 -10.85
CA TYR A 144 -9.36 -15.03 -9.89
C TYR A 144 -10.25 -16.14 -9.33
N SER A 145 -11.52 -15.82 -9.08
CA SER A 145 -12.56 -16.77 -8.68
C SER A 145 -13.92 -16.34 -9.22
N GLU A 146 -14.96 -17.14 -8.98
CA GLU A 146 -16.34 -16.78 -9.32
C GLU A 146 -16.80 -15.46 -8.68
N GLU A 147 -16.16 -15.04 -7.59
CA GLU A 147 -16.54 -13.88 -6.78
C GLU A 147 -15.58 -12.70 -6.89
N LEU A 148 -14.36 -12.89 -7.43
CA LEU A 148 -13.29 -11.89 -7.33
C LEU A 148 -12.59 -11.63 -8.67
N ILE A 149 -12.47 -10.35 -9.00
CA ILE A 149 -11.71 -9.83 -10.14
C ILE A 149 -10.45 -9.13 -9.61
N LEU A 150 -9.34 -9.34 -10.29
CA LEU A 150 -8.08 -8.67 -10.02
C LEU A 150 -7.79 -7.63 -11.08
N LEU A 151 -7.55 -6.39 -10.67
CA LEU A 151 -7.16 -5.29 -11.55
C LEU A 151 -5.67 -4.99 -11.41
N SER A 152 -5.03 -4.75 -12.54
CA SER A 152 -3.66 -4.24 -12.65
C SER A 152 -3.68 -2.72 -12.82
N LEU A 153 -3.75 -1.97 -11.73
CA LEU A 153 -3.71 -0.51 -11.76
C LEU A 153 -2.29 0.01 -11.97
N ARG A 154 -2.13 0.99 -12.87
CA ARG A 154 -0.85 1.61 -13.25
C ARG A 154 -0.94 3.13 -13.29
N LEU A 155 0.20 3.79 -13.21
CA LEU A 155 0.39 5.21 -13.49
C LEU A 155 1.68 5.38 -14.31
N ASP A 156 1.63 6.09 -15.44
CA ASP A 156 2.85 6.48 -16.16
C ASP A 156 3.53 7.64 -15.43
N ILE A 157 4.70 7.39 -14.86
CA ILE A 157 5.43 8.36 -14.03
C ILE A 157 6.45 9.19 -14.81
N SER A 158 6.70 8.86 -16.08
CA SER A 158 7.72 9.55 -16.89
C SER A 158 7.22 9.99 -18.27
N GLY A 159 5.96 9.71 -18.63
CA GLY A 159 5.39 10.01 -19.95
C GLY A 159 5.97 9.17 -21.10
N ASN A 160 6.78 8.16 -20.79
CA ASN A 160 7.46 7.30 -21.76
C ASN A 160 7.13 5.81 -21.50
N LYS A 161 5.92 5.52 -21.01
CA LYS A 161 5.45 4.17 -20.67
C LYS A 161 6.24 3.50 -19.53
N ASN A 162 6.88 4.29 -18.66
CA ASN A 162 7.45 3.77 -17.42
C ASN A 162 6.34 3.72 -16.38
N ASN A 163 5.74 2.55 -16.20
CA ASN A 163 4.55 2.41 -15.39
C ASN A 163 4.92 2.07 -13.93
N SER A 164 4.42 2.87 -13.00
CA SER A 164 4.37 2.52 -11.59
C SER A 164 3.28 1.48 -11.35
N TRP A 165 3.65 0.36 -10.73
CA TRP A 165 2.69 -0.66 -10.30
C TRP A 165 2.12 -0.24 -8.95
N ILE A 166 0.93 0.34 -8.99
CA ILE A 166 0.25 0.85 -7.80
C ILE A 166 -0.02 -0.30 -6.84
N MET A 167 0.34 -0.20 -5.57
CA MET A 167 0.00 -1.21 -4.57
C MET A 167 -1.20 -0.71 -3.78
N ALA A 168 -2.34 -1.40 -3.84
CA ALA A 168 -3.43 -1.13 -2.91
C ALA A 168 -3.27 -1.97 -1.64
N LEU A 169 -3.54 -1.35 -0.50
CA LEU A 169 -3.72 -2.02 0.78
C LEU A 169 -5.00 -1.52 1.44
N GLY A 170 -5.59 -2.30 2.34
CA GLY A 170 -6.75 -1.84 3.09
C GLY A 170 -7.32 -2.90 4.04
N PRO A 171 -8.36 -2.56 4.80
CA PRO A 171 -8.91 -3.42 5.85
C PRO A 171 -9.90 -4.45 5.30
N PHE A 172 -9.75 -4.85 4.04
CA PHE A 172 -10.72 -5.68 3.34
C PHE A 172 -10.37 -7.17 3.42
N SER A 173 -11.38 -8.02 3.65
CA SER A 173 -11.19 -9.46 3.81
C SER A 173 -10.85 -10.20 2.50
N ASN A 174 -11.22 -9.61 1.35
CA ASN A 174 -10.87 -10.10 0.01
C ASN A 174 -9.42 -9.77 -0.38
N PHE A 175 -8.73 -8.91 0.37
CA PHE A 175 -7.31 -8.68 0.18
C PHE A 175 -6.51 -9.83 0.79
N PRO A 176 -5.42 -10.29 0.15
CA PRO A 176 -4.53 -11.25 0.77
C PRO A 176 -3.92 -10.63 2.04
N ALA A 177 -3.57 -11.45 3.03
CA ALA A 177 -3.07 -10.97 4.32
C ALA A 177 -1.87 -10.01 4.21
N THR A 178 -1.03 -10.16 3.18
CA THR A 178 0.12 -9.27 2.89
C THR A 178 -0.27 -7.89 2.35
N ARG A 179 -1.54 -7.69 1.98
CA ARG A 179 -2.13 -6.41 1.55
C ARG A 179 -3.16 -5.89 2.54
N GLN A 180 -3.46 -6.62 3.60
CA GLN A 180 -4.33 -6.11 4.65
C GLN A 180 -3.61 -5.02 5.44
N CYS A 181 -4.31 -3.93 5.67
CA CYS A 181 -3.78 -2.75 6.35
C CYS A 181 -4.92 -2.04 7.10
N PRO A 182 -4.65 -1.42 8.26
CA PRO A 182 -5.66 -0.70 9.03
C PRO A 182 -6.29 0.47 8.27
N ILE A 183 -5.57 1.06 7.33
CA ILE A 183 -6.02 2.20 6.53
C ILE A 183 -5.98 1.78 5.06
N THR A 184 -7.06 2.05 4.34
CA THR A 184 -7.07 1.92 2.89
C THR A 184 -6.05 2.86 2.30
N GLN A 185 -5.19 2.38 1.42
CA GLN A 185 -4.16 3.20 0.79
C GLN A 185 -3.78 2.69 -0.59
N ILE A 186 -3.30 3.61 -1.41
CA ILE A 186 -2.53 3.27 -2.60
C ILE A 186 -1.09 3.75 -2.43
N VAL A 187 -0.13 2.93 -2.86
CA VAL A 187 1.29 3.22 -2.77
C VAL A 187 1.89 3.27 -4.17
N ILE A 188 2.60 4.37 -4.44
CA ILE A 188 3.12 4.73 -5.75
C ILE A 188 4.64 4.82 -5.65
N ARG A 189 5.36 4.09 -6.50
CA ARG A 189 6.77 4.36 -6.78
C ARG A 189 6.83 5.56 -7.73
N LEU A 190 7.47 6.65 -7.30
CA LEU A 190 7.46 7.94 -8.00
C LEU A 190 8.54 8.10 -9.06
N LYS A 191 9.61 7.29 -9.00
CA LYS A 191 10.76 7.41 -9.90
C LYS A 191 10.96 6.15 -10.72
N VAL A 192 11.48 6.37 -11.93
CA VAL A 192 11.91 5.31 -12.83
C VAL A 192 13.03 4.52 -12.15
N LYS A 193 13.09 3.23 -12.45
CA LYS A 193 14.16 2.36 -11.97
C LYS A 193 15.50 2.81 -12.52
N ASP A 194 16.47 3.03 -11.63
CA ASP A 194 17.87 3.11 -12.00
C ASP A 194 18.42 1.68 -12.13
N THR A 195 18.41 1.14 -13.35
CA THR A 195 18.86 -0.22 -13.67
C THR A 195 20.33 -0.48 -13.31
N GLY A 196 21.16 0.56 -13.21
CA GLY A 196 22.56 0.46 -12.79
C GLY A 196 22.74 0.26 -11.29
N ARG A 197 21.73 0.62 -10.49
CA ARG A 197 21.75 0.52 -9.01
C ARG A 197 20.74 -0.49 -8.45
N MET A 198 19.97 -1.15 -9.31
CA MET A 198 19.00 -2.15 -8.90
C MET A 198 19.66 -3.35 -8.22
N TYR A 199 18.90 -3.95 -7.29
CA TYR A 199 19.26 -5.25 -6.75
C TYR A 199 19.32 -6.29 -7.89
N HIS A 200 20.45 -6.98 -8.00
CA HIS A 200 20.76 -7.91 -9.10
C HIS A 200 19.77 -9.08 -9.27
N LYS A 201 18.91 -9.39 -8.28
CA LYS A 201 17.85 -10.41 -8.41
C LYS A 201 16.46 -9.85 -8.73
N ALA A 202 16.31 -8.54 -8.93
CA ALA A 202 15.06 -7.95 -9.38
C ALA A 202 14.74 -8.44 -10.79
N LYS A 203 13.63 -9.17 -10.96
CA LYS A 203 13.31 -9.91 -12.19
C LYS A 203 12.69 -9.05 -13.30
N ASN A 204 12.15 -7.87 -12.98
CA ASN A 204 11.57 -6.94 -13.95
C ASN A 204 12.32 -5.61 -13.87
N VAL A 205 12.92 -5.19 -14.98
CA VAL A 205 13.72 -3.95 -15.09
C VAL A 205 12.96 -2.82 -15.78
N SER A 206 11.81 -3.08 -16.41
CA SER A 206 11.06 -2.08 -17.18
C SER A 206 9.96 -1.36 -16.38
N ASP A 207 9.37 -2.02 -15.37
CA ASP A 207 8.24 -1.45 -14.61
C ASP A 207 8.61 -1.04 -13.19
N ALA A 208 8.17 0.12 -12.70
CA ALA A 208 8.46 0.59 -11.34
C ALA A 208 7.57 -0.13 -10.30
N HIS A 209 8.08 -1.20 -9.69
CA HIS A 209 7.36 -2.01 -8.72
C HIS A 209 7.72 -1.63 -7.27
N ASN A 210 6.74 -1.69 -6.36
CA ASN A 210 6.90 -1.22 -4.98
C ASN A 210 7.85 -2.04 -4.09
N ALA A 211 8.29 -3.24 -4.50
CA ALA A 211 9.43 -3.91 -3.83
C ALA A 211 10.79 -3.43 -4.36
N ASP A 212 10.78 -2.60 -5.39
CA ASP A 212 11.92 -1.86 -5.94
C ASP A 212 11.84 -0.38 -5.50
N MET A 213 11.48 -0.17 -4.22
CA MET A 213 11.71 1.08 -3.46
C MET A 213 13.18 1.55 -3.66
N PRO A 214 13.68 2.69 -3.16
CA PRO A 214 15.05 3.13 -3.47
C PRO A 214 16.10 2.22 -2.80
N VAL A 215 16.24 1.00 -3.33
CA VAL A 215 17.13 -0.08 -2.92
C VAL A 215 18.56 0.34 -3.16
N ASP A 216 18.77 1.26 -4.10
CA ASP A 216 20.03 1.94 -4.35
C ASP A 216 20.52 2.78 -3.15
N MET A 217 19.61 3.17 -2.24
CA MET A 217 19.97 3.79 -0.96
C MET A 217 20.31 2.77 0.14
N ILE A 218 20.26 1.46 -0.16
CA ILE A 218 20.54 0.36 0.77
C ILE A 218 21.80 -0.36 0.33
N GLU A 219 22.68 -0.70 1.28
CA GLU A 219 23.87 -1.52 0.99
C GLU A 219 23.50 -2.88 0.36
N PRO A 220 24.18 -3.36 -0.70
CA PRO A 220 23.84 -4.60 -1.40
C PRO A 220 23.65 -5.83 -0.50
N ARG A 221 24.54 -6.05 0.48
CA ARG A 221 24.41 -7.16 1.44
C ARG A 221 23.11 -7.10 2.24
N LYS A 222 22.65 -5.89 2.56
CA LYS A 222 21.40 -5.68 3.26
C LYS A 222 20.20 -5.87 2.33
N GLN A 223 20.32 -5.50 1.05
CA GLN A 223 19.29 -5.81 0.05
C GLN A 223 19.06 -7.33 -0.05
N ASP A 224 20.13 -8.14 -0.11
CA ASP A 224 20.04 -9.60 -0.11
C ASP A 224 19.26 -10.13 1.12
N ALA A 225 19.63 -9.65 2.32
CA ALA A 225 18.98 -10.06 3.55
C ALA A 225 17.49 -9.66 3.59
N LEU A 226 17.14 -8.46 3.11
CA LEU A 226 15.76 -7.99 3.05
C LEU A 226 14.93 -8.76 2.02
N TRP A 227 15.53 -9.20 0.92
CA TRP A 227 14.88 -10.03 -0.09
C TRP A 227 14.55 -11.41 0.46
N GLU A 228 15.51 -12.07 1.10
CA GLU A 228 15.28 -13.36 1.79
C GLU A 228 14.25 -13.25 2.92
N LEU A 229 14.32 -12.17 3.70
CA LEU A 229 13.35 -11.89 4.75
C LEU A 229 11.95 -11.73 4.16
N SER A 230 11.82 -11.01 3.03
CA SER A 230 10.53 -10.79 2.36
C SER A 230 9.91 -12.11 1.91
N PHE A 231 10.67 -13.02 1.31
CA PHE A 231 10.15 -14.34 0.94
C PHE A 231 9.66 -15.12 2.16
N LYS A 232 10.50 -15.27 3.18
CA LYS A 232 10.17 -16.03 4.40
C LYS A 232 8.96 -15.44 5.12
N ASN A 233 8.86 -14.11 5.16
CA ASN A 233 7.76 -13.42 5.83
C ASN A 233 6.47 -13.44 5.02
N THR A 234 6.53 -13.30 3.69
CA THR A 234 5.35 -13.32 2.81
C THR A 234 4.64 -14.68 2.93
N GLU A 235 5.37 -15.79 2.77
CA GLU A 235 4.78 -17.13 2.94
C GLU A 235 4.18 -17.33 4.33
N ARG A 236 4.85 -16.80 5.36
CA ARG A 236 4.37 -16.89 6.74
C ARG A 236 3.11 -16.07 6.99
N VAL A 237 3.01 -14.86 6.46
CA VAL A 237 1.84 -13.98 6.60
C VAL A 237 0.67 -14.51 5.75
N LEU A 238 0.93 -15.11 4.59
CA LEU A 238 -0.11 -15.75 3.78
C LEU A 238 -0.57 -17.11 4.37
N GLY A 239 0.36 -17.84 4.99
CA GLY A 239 0.16 -19.24 5.39
C GLY A 239 0.24 -20.25 4.24
N HIS A 240 0.59 -19.79 3.05
CA HIS A 240 0.83 -20.59 1.87
C HIS A 240 1.86 -19.88 0.97
N LYS A 241 2.28 -20.54 -0.12
CA LYS A 241 3.14 -19.92 -1.13
C LYS A 241 2.40 -18.79 -1.87
N PRO A 242 3.07 -17.70 -2.26
CA PRO A 242 2.44 -16.63 -3.02
C PRO A 242 1.76 -17.14 -4.29
N ASP A 243 0.64 -16.52 -4.63
CA ASP A 243 -0.26 -16.86 -5.71
C ASP A 243 -0.66 -15.59 -6.49
N ASN A 244 -1.60 -15.68 -7.43
CA ASN A 244 -2.00 -14.52 -8.24
C ASN A 244 -2.68 -13.41 -7.41
N LEU A 245 -3.41 -13.75 -6.34
CA LEU A 245 -4.06 -12.75 -5.49
C LEU A 245 -3.02 -11.91 -4.72
N SER A 246 -1.96 -12.56 -4.26
CA SER A 246 -0.84 -11.91 -3.55
C SER A 246 0.26 -11.39 -4.48
N ALA A 247 0.21 -11.71 -5.77
CA ALA A 247 1.18 -11.27 -6.76
C ALA A 247 1.05 -9.77 -7.01
N ALA A 248 2.16 -9.06 -6.99
CA ALA A 248 2.14 -7.62 -7.10
C ALA A 248 1.75 -7.04 -8.47
N LYS A 249 1.70 -7.89 -9.51
CA LYS A 249 1.13 -7.51 -10.82
C LYS A 249 -0.34 -7.13 -10.67
N TYR A 250 -1.05 -7.82 -9.78
CA TYR A 250 -2.45 -7.62 -9.45
C TYR A 250 -2.56 -6.81 -8.17
N THR A 251 -3.25 -5.69 -8.26
CA THR A 251 -3.07 -4.62 -7.28
C THR A 251 -4.36 -4.25 -6.58
N CYS A 252 -5.50 -4.48 -7.21
CA CYS A 252 -6.82 -4.20 -6.64
C CYS A 252 -7.74 -5.43 -6.80
N PRO A 253 -7.92 -6.24 -5.75
CA PRO A 253 -8.98 -7.24 -5.68
C PRO A 253 -10.33 -6.53 -5.53
N ILE A 254 -11.27 -6.77 -6.46
CA ILE A 254 -12.61 -6.17 -6.46
C ILE A 254 -13.66 -7.29 -6.57
N PRO A 255 -14.69 -7.31 -5.70
CA PRO A 255 -15.79 -8.26 -5.83
C PRO A 255 -16.46 -8.16 -7.21
N LYS A 256 -16.68 -9.31 -7.86
CA LYS A 256 -17.15 -9.41 -9.26
C LYS A 256 -18.48 -8.70 -9.50
N LYS A 257 -19.38 -8.71 -8.52
CA LYS A 257 -20.66 -7.97 -8.58
C LYS A 257 -20.44 -6.46 -8.68
N ILE A 258 -19.55 -5.92 -7.84
CA ILE A 258 -19.19 -4.49 -7.84
C ILE A 258 -18.50 -4.13 -9.15
N TYR A 259 -17.54 -4.96 -9.58
CA TYR A 259 -16.82 -4.76 -10.85
C TYR A 259 -17.77 -4.67 -12.05
N LYS A 260 -18.74 -5.60 -12.15
CA LYS A 260 -19.72 -5.59 -13.24
C LYS A 260 -20.57 -4.32 -13.25
N ASN A 261 -20.98 -3.85 -12.08
CA ASN A 261 -21.84 -2.66 -11.97
C ASN A 261 -21.09 -1.36 -12.28
N LEU A 262 -19.85 -1.22 -11.81
CA LEU A 262 -19.10 0.03 -11.93
C LEU A 262 -18.23 0.12 -13.19
N PHE A 263 -17.61 -0.97 -13.63
CA PHE A 263 -16.62 -0.94 -14.72
C PHE A 263 -17.12 -1.52 -16.05
N LYS A 264 -18.28 -2.18 -16.06
CA LYS A 264 -18.89 -2.77 -17.27
C LYS A 264 -20.34 -2.32 -17.52
N GLY A 265 -20.87 -1.45 -16.65
CA GLY A 265 -22.20 -0.87 -16.77
C GLY A 265 -22.27 0.19 -17.84
#